data_AF-A0A1Z9RWP2-F1
#
_entry.id   AF-A0A1Z9RWP2-F1
#
_cell.length_a   1.000
_cell.length_b   1.000
_cell.length_c   1.000
_cell.angle_alpha   90.00
_cell.angle_beta   90.00
_cell.angle_gamma   90.00
#
_symmetry.space_group_name_H-M   'P 1'
#
loop_
_entity.id
_entity.type
_entity.pdbx_description
1 polymer ?
#
loop_
_entity_poly.entity_id
_entity_poly.type
_entity_poly.pdbx_seq_one_letter_code
_entity_poly.pdbx_strand_id
1 'polypeptide(L)'
;DVYDVKFTSLEINCESCHGPAKKHATIMSNIVDGIIKSDTDIAMISAVGLSTDKSLDMCFQCHAVKTPLREDYLPGENLHEFYSLKLPLLGNENPFGANGRIQTFGYSLNHLYSDCYINGSMDCTSCHNPHSNDYQDIAGNALIDRFDDNQCLSCHVTKSLDVTAHTFHEEESDGSSCIACHMPTRQHLAIGNEITYKRSDHTVSIPRPAFDVSQGFESACQQCHADISEPQLQSIVEDWYGPLKPLNPVIANRLKINENTLGGDAAKILLQPDHFHPMGQFYNLSYFIKRYLSPGMEYLDTSIIEKLKDYARYEDIDIKALAYAGLHYSQYNNPQIKQFLVNEVKSLNGSEEAVRRRWGLILDYFGSVYFLSGDREKAKICYELASEVLPDDETISSNLKRVQS
;
A
#
# COMPACT_ATOMS: atom_id res chain seq x y z
N ASP A 1 -20.32 -4.13 -28.12
CA ASP A 1 -21.25 -3.26 -27.37
C ASP A 1 -20.92 -1.79 -27.56
N VAL A 2 -21.93 -0.92 -27.65
CA VAL A 2 -21.76 0.54 -27.67
C VAL A 2 -22.21 1.05 -26.30
N TYR A 3 -21.27 1.51 -25.49
CA TYR A 3 -21.57 2.13 -24.20
C TYR A 3 -21.93 3.62 -24.39
N ASP A 4 -23.09 4.06 -23.91
CA ASP A 4 -23.48 5.48 -23.83
C ASP A 4 -23.06 6.03 -22.45
N VAL A 5 -21.80 6.45 -22.34
CA VAL A 5 -21.23 6.94 -21.08
C VAL A 5 -21.61 8.42 -20.88
N LYS A 6 -22.31 8.71 -19.78
CA LYS A 6 -22.70 10.08 -19.38
C LYS A 6 -22.12 10.40 -18.01
N PHE A 7 -21.57 11.60 -17.87
CA PHE A 7 -21.04 12.10 -16.61
C PHE A 7 -21.92 13.22 -16.07
N THR A 8 -22.17 13.21 -14.76
CA THR A 8 -22.83 14.33 -14.07
C THR A 8 -21.85 15.48 -13.86
N SER A 9 -20.61 15.18 -13.46
CA SER A 9 -19.50 16.12 -13.33
C SER A 9 -18.17 15.41 -13.57
N LEU A 10 -17.13 16.17 -13.96
CA LEU A 10 -15.74 15.73 -14.06
C LEU A 10 -14.85 16.32 -12.96
N GLU A 11 -15.43 17.16 -12.09
CA GLU A 11 -14.72 17.79 -10.98
C GLU A 11 -14.62 16.83 -9.78
N ILE A 12 -13.57 16.99 -8.97
CA ILE A 12 -13.58 16.45 -7.62
C ILE A 12 -14.48 17.36 -6.77
N ASN A 13 -15.64 16.85 -6.38
CA ASN A 13 -16.68 17.61 -5.69
C ASN A 13 -17.06 16.96 -4.36
N CYS A 14 -18.08 17.49 -3.68
CA CYS A 14 -18.53 16.98 -2.39
C CYS A 14 -18.88 15.48 -2.44
N GLU A 15 -19.53 15.02 -3.51
CA GLU A 15 -19.94 13.62 -3.67
C GLU A 15 -18.75 12.70 -3.94
N SER A 16 -17.61 13.23 -4.41
CA SER A 16 -16.38 12.46 -4.62
C SER A 16 -15.81 11.91 -3.31
N CYS A 17 -16.05 12.54 -2.16
CA CYS A 17 -15.56 12.07 -0.86
C CYS A 17 -16.70 11.65 0.07
N HIS A 18 -17.85 12.33 0.00
CA HIS A 18 -18.97 12.13 0.93
C HIS A 18 -20.08 11.21 0.40
N GLY A 19 -19.93 10.71 -0.83
CA GLY A 19 -20.90 9.86 -1.51
C GLY A 19 -22.08 10.60 -2.12
N PRO A 20 -23.00 9.89 -2.79
CA PRO A 20 -24.13 10.48 -3.49
C PRO A 20 -25.06 11.30 -2.58
N ALA A 21 -25.27 12.58 -2.89
CA ALA A 21 -25.92 13.56 -2.01
C ALA A 21 -27.43 13.70 -2.20
N LYS A 22 -28.07 12.87 -3.03
CA LYS A 22 -29.52 12.96 -3.29
C LYS A 22 -30.36 12.85 -2.01
N LYS A 23 -30.01 11.90 -1.13
CA LYS A 23 -30.72 11.69 0.14
C LYS A 23 -30.52 12.88 1.07
N HIS A 24 -29.28 13.37 1.18
CA HIS A 24 -28.95 14.59 1.90
C HIS A 24 -29.77 15.80 1.44
N ALA A 25 -29.77 16.10 0.14
CA ALA A 25 -30.51 17.22 -0.42
C ALA A 25 -32.01 17.14 -0.11
N THR A 26 -32.58 15.92 -0.17
CA THR A 26 -34.00 15.68 0.16
C THR A 26 -34.29 15.95 1.63
N ILE A 27 -33.44 15.46 2.54
CA ILE A 27 -33.59 15.68 3.99
C ILE A 27 -33.49 17.17 4.31
N MET A 28 -32.46 17.86 3.78
CA MET A 28 -32.26 19.28 4.04
C MET A 28 -33.41 20.12 3.50
N SER A 29 -33.95 19.82 2.31
CA SER A 29 -35.15 20.49 1.79
C SER A 29 -36.34 20.29 2.73
N ASN A 30 -36.61 19.07 3.17
CA ASN A 30 -37.71 18.77 4.07
C ASN A 30 -37.58 19.46 5.44
N ILE A 31 -36.35 19.69 5.93
CA ILE A 31 -36.10 20.47 7.15
C ILE A 31 -36.44 21.94 6.92
N VAL A 32 -35.96 22.54 5.82
CA VAL A 32 -36.26 23.93 5.45
C VAL A 32 -37.75 24.16 5.26
N ASP A 33 -38.44 23.20 4.63
CA ASP A 33 -39.89 23.22 4.40
C ASP A 33 -40.72 22.92 5.68
N GLY A 34 -40.07 22.66 6.81
CA GLY A 34 -40.73 22.38 8.09
C GLY A 34 -41.45 21.02 8.15
N ILE A 35 -41.18 20.13 7.19
CA ILE A 35 -41.72 18.76 7.13
C ILE A 35 -41.03 17.89 8.19
N ILE A 36 -39.70 18.04 8.34
CA ILE A 36 -38.89 17.40 9.38
C ILE A 36 -38.45 18.47 10.39
N LYS A 37 -38.73 18.24 11.68
CA LYS A 37 -38.44 19.24 12.75
C LYS A 37 -37.00 19.18 13.29
N SER A 38 -36.34 18.04 13.16
CA SER A 38 -34.91 17.84 13.43
C SER A 38 -34.52 16.46 12.90
N ASP A 39 -33.32 16.32 12.33
CA ASP A 39 -32.75 15.00 12.01
C ASP A 39 -31.53 14.71 12.89
N THR A 40 -31.30 13.43 13.17
CA THR A 40 -30.08 12.91 13.78
C THR A 40 -29.04 12.50 12.74
N ASP A 41 -29.42 12.36 11.46
CA ASP A 41 -28.54 11.96 10.35
C ASP A 41 -28.66 12.94 9.16
N ILE A 42 -27.52 13.39 8.60
CA ILE A 42 -27.51 14.26 7.42
C ILE A 42 -27.45 13.50 6.10
N ALA A 43 -27.43 12.16 6.14
CA ALA A 43 -27.32 11.26 4.99
C ALA A 43 -26.14 11.58 4.06
N MET A 44 -25.03 12.01 4.66
CA MET A 44 -23.72 12.17 4.03
C MET A 44 -22.68 11.52 4.92
N ILE A 45 -21.65 10.97 4.31
CA ILE A 45 -20.55 10.37 5.06
C ILE A 45 -19.73 11.49 5.68
N SER A 46 -19.50 11.43 6.99
CA SER A 46 -18.61 12.36 7.68
C SER A 46 -17.18 11.84 7.63
N ALA A 47 -16.23 12.73 7.32
CA ALA A 47 -14.80 12.46 7.52
C ALA A 47 -14.39 12.57 9.01
N VAL A 48 -15.23 13.17 9.85
CA VAL A 48 -14.96 13.36 11.28
C VAL A 48 -15.18 12.05 12.04
N GLY A 49 -14.20 11.68 12.87
CA GLY A 49 -14.29 10.50 13.73
C GLY A 49 -14.05 9.17 13.00
N LEU A 50 -13.58 9.20 11.76
CA LEU A 50 -13.08 8.02 11.07
C LEU A 50 -11.83 7.48 11.76
N SER A 51 -11.64 6.16 11.72
CA SER A 51 -10.34 5.57 12.01
C SER A 51 -9.32 5.98 10.94
N THR A 52 -8.03 5.93 11.27
CA THR A 52 -6.93 6.25 10.33
C THR A 52 -7.10 5.52 8.99
N ASP A 53 -7.36 4.21 9.00
CA ASP A 53 -7.54 3.44 7.76
C ASP A 53 -8.74 3.91 6.93
N LYS A 54 -9.88 4.21 7.57
CA LYS A 54 -11.08 4.69 6.85
C LYS A 54 -10.86 6.09 6.27
N SER A 55 -10.12 6.94 6.98
CA SER A 55 -9.72 8.27 6.50
C SER A 55 -8.78 8.14 5.29
N LEU A 56 -7.81 7.24 5.37
CA LEU A 56 -6.89 6.94 4.27
C LEU A 56 -7.58 6.35 3.04
N ASP A 57 -8.55 5.44 3.22
CA ASP A 57 -9.31 4.83 2.12
C ASP A 57 -10.06 5.87 1.29
N MET A 58 -10.60 6.91 1.94
CA MET A 58 -11.24 8.04 1.25
C MET A 58 -10.27 8.77 0.31
N CYS A 59 -8.97 8.77 0.59
CA CYS A 59 -7.96 9.36 -0.28
C CYS A 59 -7.43 8.34 -1.31
N PHE A 60 -7.27 7.07 -0.93
CA PHE A 60 -6.75 6.00 -1.78
C PHE A 60 -7.70 5.56 -2.90
N GLN A 61 -8.98 5.96 -2.86
CA GLN A 61 -9.86 5.89 -4.03
C GLN A 61 -9.28 6.60 -5.27
N CYS A 62 -8.37 7.57 -5.10
CA CYS A 62 -7.66 8.23 -6.20
C CYS A 62 -6.13 8.20 -6.02
N HIS A 63 -5.60 8.49 -4.84
CA HIS A 63 -4.16 8.63 -4.56
C HIS A 63 -3.44 7.30 -4.32
N ALA A 64 -3.78 6.27 -5.10
CA ALA A 64 -3.18 4.95 -5.04
C ALA A 64 -3.10 4.31 -6.41
N VAL A 65 -2.03 3.54 -6.64
CA VAL A 65 -2.05 2.49 -7.66
C VAL A 65 -2.75 1.30 -7.03
N LYS A 66 -3.83 0.83 -7.65
CA LYS A 66 -4.70 -0.21 -7.09
C LYS A 66 -5.24 -1.13 -8.18
N THR A 67 -5.53 -2.37 -7.81
CA THR A 67 -6.12 -3.36 -8.71
C THR A 67 -7.64 -3.33 -8.56
N PRO A 68 -8.42 -3.08 -9.63
CA PRO A 68 -9.87 -3.20 -9.58
C PRO A 68 -10.28 -4.66 -9.38
N LEU A 69 -11.27 -4.88 -8.53
CA LEU A 69 -11.83 -6.19 -8.17
C LEU A 69 -13.29 -6.32 -8.60
N ARG A 70 -14.02 -5.20 -8.54
CA ARG A 70 -15.42 -5.05 -8.94
C ARG A 70 -15.59 -3.70 -9.65
N GLU A 71 -16.59 -3.63 -10.51
CA GLU A 71 -17.01 -2.40 -11.20
C GLU A 71 -17.99 -1.61 -10.33
N ASP A 72 -18.38 -0.41 -10.78
CA ASP A 72 -19.43 0.41 -10.18
C ASP A 72 -19.19 0.90 -8.74
N TYR A 73 -17.93 1.09 -8.33
CA TYR A 73 -17.60 1.73 -7.04
C TYR A 73 -18.21 3.13 -6.94
N LEU A 74 -18.92 3.39 -5.84
CA LEU A 74 -19.35 4.72 -5.46
C LEU A 74 -18.56 5.22 -4.23
N PRO A 75 -18.18 6.51 -4.20
CA PRO A 75 -17.55 7.07 -3.01
C PRO A 75 -18.38 6.81 -1.75
N GLY A 76 -17.69 6.37 -0.71
CA GLY A 76 -18.33 5.99 0.55
C GLY A 76 -18.63 4.51 0.73
N GLU A 77 -18.59 3.73 -0.35
CA GLU A 77 -18.57 2.28 -0.25
C GLU A 77 -17.24 1.79 0.34
N ASN A 78 -17.23 0.54 0.78
CA ASN A 78 -16.02 -0.10 1.27
C ASN A 78 -15.00 -0.25 0.13
N LEU A 79 -13.95 0.56 0.13
CA LEU A 79 -12.91 0.58 -0.91
C LEU A 79 -12.34 -0.82 -1.15
N HIS A 80 -12.15 -1.61 -0.09
CA HIS A 80 -11.57 -2.94 -0.17
C HIS A 80 -12.49 -3.98 -0.81
N GLU A 81 -13.78 -3.72 -1.03
CA GLU A 81 -14.62 -4.61 -1.84
C GLU A 81 -14.38 -4.43 -3.35
N PHE A 82 -14.02 -3.21 -3.76
CA PHE A 82 -13.90 -2.84 -5.17
C PHE A 82 -12.46 -2.76 -5.63
N TYR A 83 -11.51 -2.55 -4.73
CA TYR A 83 -10.10 -2.42 -5.05
C TYR A 83 -9.19 -3.14 -4.07
N SER A 84 -8.08 -3.67 -4.58
CA SER A 84 -6.93 -4.07 -3.77
C SER A 84 -5.84 -3.00 -3.83
N LEU A 85 -5.36 -2.58 -2.66
CA LEU A 85 -4.24 -1.63 -2.55
C LEU A 85 -2.88 -2.32 -2.66
N LYS A 86 -2.80 -3.64 -2.51
CA LYS A 86 -1.53 -4.38 -2.44
C LYS A 86 -1.27 -5.32 -3.61
N LEU A 87 -2.29 -5.75 -4.34
CA LEU A 87 -2.08 -6.58 -5.54
C LEU A 87 -1.13 -5.96 -6.58
N PRO A 88 -1.03 -4.63 -6.77
CA PRO A 88 0.01 -4.05 -7.62
C PRO A 88 1.44 -4.41 -7.22
N LEU A 89 1.70 -4.72 -5.93
CA LEU A 89 3.02 -5.17 -5.44
C LEU A 89 3.39 -6.58 -5.92
N LEU A 90 2.43 -7.36 -6.42
CA LEU A 90 2.65 -8.74 -6.87
C LEU A 90 3.35 -8.79 -8.25
N GLY A 91 3.09 -7.78 -9.08
CA GLY A 91 3.61 -7.64 -10.43
C GLY A 91 5.13 -7.50 -10.48
N ASN A 92 5.71 -7.74 -11.66
CA ASN A 92 7.14 -7.48 -11.90
C ASN A 92 7.43 -5.97 -12.06
N GLU A 93 6.43 -5.19 -12.44
CA GLU A 93 6.46 -3.73 -12.50
C GLU A 93 5.89 -3.12 -11.21
N ASN A 94 6.43 -3.53 -10.06
CA ASN A 94 5.96 -3.05 -8.77
C ASN A 94 6.16 -1.52 -8.64
N PRO A 95 5.10 -0.75 -8.31
CA PRO A 95 5.22 0.69 -8.15
C PRO A 95 6.09 1.12 -6.97
N PHE A 96 6.32 0.24 -5.99
CA PHE A 96 7.08 0.53 -4.78
C PHE A 96 8.25 -0.44 -4.59
N GLY A 97 9.40 0.09 -4.17
CA GLY A 97 10.50 -0.72 -3.69
C GLY A 97 10.18 -1.40 -2.35
N ALA A 98 11.08 -2.26 -1.87
CA ALA A 98 10.92 -2.95 -0.60
C ALA A 98 10.71 -1.98 0.59
N ASN A 99 11.28 -0.77 0.51
CA ASN A 99 11.15 0.29 1.51
C ASN A 99 9.95 1.22 1.29
N GLY A 100 9.10 0.94 0.30
CA GLY A 100 7.92 1.74 -0.02
C GLY A 100 8.16 2.93 -0.93
N ARG A 101 9.41 3.24 -1.28
CA ARG A 101 9.67 4.36 -2.19
C ARG A 101 9.20 4.04 -3.60
N ILE A 102 8.63 5.04 -4.26
CA ILE A 102 8.07 4.90 -5.60
C ILE A 102 9.20 4.63 -6.60
N GLN A 103 9.13 3.50 -7.30
CA GLN A 103 10.11 3.09 -8.32
C GLN A 103 9.60 3.25 -9.75
N THR A 104 8.28 3.23 -9.98
CA THR A 104 7.69 3.44 -11.31
C THR A 104 6.64 4.56 -11.28
N PHE A 105 5.52 4.42 -11.99
CA PHE A 105 4.40 5.34 -11.86
C PHE A 105 3.60 5.00 -10.61
N GLY A 106 3.52 5.94 -9.67
CA GLY A 106 2.97 5.73 -8.33
C GLY A 106 2.30 6.97 -7.76
N TYR A 107 1.61 6.80 -6.64
CA TYR A 107 0.94 7.85 -5.87
C TYR A 107 1.29 7.73 -4.38
N SER A 108 0.77 8.64 -3.56
CA SER A 108 1.08 8.77 -2.12
C SER A 108 0.61 7.62 -1.23
N LEU A 109 0.17 6.47 -1.79
CA LEU A 109 -0.09 5.23 -1.05
C LEU A 109 1.14 4.75 -0.25
N ASN A 110 2.35 5.16 -0.64
CA ASN A 110 3.56 4.88 0.12
C ASN A 110 3.56 5.48 1.54
N HIS A 111 2.60 6.35 1.89
CA HIS A 111 2.29 6.71 3.29
C HIS A 111 2.10 5.49 4.20
N LEU A 112 1.60 4.36 3.69
CA LEU A 112 1.45 3.10 4.45
C LEU A 112 2.78 2.45 4.85
N TYR A 113 3.92 2.99 4.38
CA TYR A 113 5.27 2.62 4.83
C TYR A 113 5.84 3.60 5.86
N SER A 114 5.18 4.74 6.10
CA SER A 114 5.67 5.74 7.04
C SER A 114 5.60 5.24 8.48
N ASP A 115 6.58 5.65 9.27
CA ASP A 115 6.56 5.39 10.71
C ASP A 115 5.40 6.12 11.41
N CYS A 116 4.98 7.25 10.85
CA CYS A 116 3.83 8.05 11.30
C CYS A 116 2.49 7.30 11.18
N TYR A 117 2.36 6.42 10.18
CA TYR A 117 1.24 5.49 10.06
C TYR A 117 1.46 4.24 10.91
N ILE A 118 2.62 3.58 10.79
CA ILE A 118 2.88 2.27 11.41
C ILE A 118 2.87 2.34 12.94
N ASN A 119 3.45 3.40 13.51
CA ASN A 119 3.62 3.59 14.95
C ASN A 119 2.82 4.79 15.48
N GLY A 120 1.95 5.37 14.66
CA GLY A 120 1.13 6.53 15.00
C GLY A 120 -0.29 6.38 14.49
N SER A 121 -0.94 7.51 14.19
CA SER A 121 -2.30 7.54 13.66
C SER A 121 -2.45 8.56 12.54
N MET A 122 -1.32 8.94 11.91
CA MET A 122 -1.28 9.95 10.85
C MET A 122 -2.05 9.46 9.63
N ASP A 123 -2.96 10.30 9.15
CA ASP A 123 -3.68 10.14 7.90
C ASP A 123 -3.44 11.34 6.97
N CYS A 124 -4.09 11.36 5.81
CA CYS A 124 -3.93 12.47 4.86
C CYS A 124 -4.43 13.81 5.43
N THR A 125 -5.51 13.78 6.23
CA THR A 125 -6.13 14.97 6.80
C THR A 125 -5.35 15.57 7.96
N SER A 126 -4.37 14.84 8.48
CA SER A 126 -3.41 15.34 9.47
C SER A 126 -2.58 16.51 8.95
N CYS A 127 -2.37 16.61 7.63
CA CYS A 127 -1.61 17.69 6.99
C CYS A 127 -2.38 18.41 5.87
N HIS A 128 -3.35 17.75 5.22
CA HIS A 128 -4.11 18.32 4.10
C HIS A 128 -5.53 18.70 4.51
N ASN A 129 -5.95 19.92 4.19
CA ASN A 129 -7.35 20.30 4.32
C ASN A 129 -8.12 19.91 3.04
N PRO A 130 -9.06 18.96 3.09
CA PRO A 130 -9.75 18.46 1.90
C PRO A 130 -10.74 19.47 1.28
N HIS A 131 -11.08 20.55 1.98
CA HIS A 131 -12.02 21.57 1.48
C HIS A 131 -11.32 22.76 0.83
N SER A 132 -10.25 23.27 1.46
CA SER A 132 -9.47 24.36 0.86
C SER A 132 -8.44 23.86 -0.14
N ASN A 133 -8.05 22.58 -0.08
CA ASN A 133 -6.87 22.01 -0.74
C ASN A 133 -5.54 22.64 -0.30
N ASP A 134 -5.55 23.35 0.84
CA ASP A 134 -4.35 23.88 1.48
C ASP A 134 -3.84 22.91 2.56
N TYR A 135 -2.85 23.38 3.31
CA TYR A 135 -2.16 22.62 4.34
C TYR A 135 -2.62 23.08 5.71
N GLN A 136 -2.65 22.15 6.65
CA GLN A 136 -3.07 22.38 8.03
C GLN A 136 -2.17 21.60 9.00
N ASP A 137 -2.14 22.03 10.27
CA ASP A 137 -1.58 21.22 11.34
C ASP A 137 -2.58 20.16 11.84
N ILE A 138 -2.15 19.31 12.77
CA ILE A 138 -2.99 18.26 13.39
C ILE A 138 -4.22 18.82 14.13
N ALA A 139 -4.22 20.11 14.49
CA ALA A 139 -5.33 20.79 15.14
C ALA A 139 -6.28 21.47 14.13
N GLY A 140 -5.98 21.40 12.83
CA GLY A 140 -6.76 22.00 11.76
C GLY A 140 -6.49 23.49 11.55
N ASN A 141 -5.42 24.05 12.12
CA ASN A 141 -5.03 25.43 11.83
C ASN A 141 -4.37 25.48 10.45
N ALA A 142 -4.76 26.46 9.64
CA ALA A 142 -4.17 26.67 8.33
C ALA A 142 -2.68 27.01 8.43
N LEU A 143 -1.88 26.37 7.59
CA LEU A 143 -0.47 26.65 7.42
C LEU A 143 -0.23 27.67 6.31
N ILE A 144 0.94 28.29 6.31
CA ILE A 144 1.28 29.33 5.31
C ILE A 144 1.31 28.73 3.91
N ASP A 145 1.98 27.59 3.77
CA ASP A 145 2.06 26.80 2.55
C ASP A 145 2.51 25.35 2.85
N ARG A 146 2.82 24.58 1.81
CA ARG A 146 3.25 23.19 1.89
C ARG A 146 4.63 22.94 2.52
N PHE A 147 5.43 24.00 2.68
CA PHE A 147 6.78 23.98 3.24
C PHE A 147 6.82 24.44 4.69
N ASP A 148 5.68 24.84 5.25
CA ASP A 148 5.57 25.21 6.67
C ASP A 148 5.82 23.99 7.57
N ASP A 149 6.88 24.07 8.37
CA ASP A 149 7.32 22.98 9.24
C ASP A 149 6.35 22.68 10.38
N ASN A 150 5.33 23.52 10.64
CA ASN A 150 4.29 23.22 11.62
C ASN A 150 3.48 21.96 11.27
N GLN A 151 3.47 21.52 10.01
CA GLN A 151 2.95 20.20 9.62
C GLN A 151 3.69 19.04 10.31
N CYS A 152 4.96 19.23 10.66
CA CYS A 152 5.78 18.27 11.39
C CYS A 152 5.84 18.59 12.89
N LEU A 153 6.06 19.87 13.23
CA LEU A 153 6.33 20.31 14.60
C LEU A 153 5.12 20.19 15.53
N SER A 154 3.90 20.15 15.00
CA SER A 154 2.69 19.90 15.80
C SER A 154 2.72 18.55 16.54
N CYS A 155 3.40 17.55 15.97
CA CYS A 155 3.68 16.26 16.63
C CYS A 155 5.12 16.19 17.18
N HIS A 156 6.07 16.85 16.52
CA HIS A 156 7.50 16.83 16.85
C HIS A 156 7.96 18.09 17.60
N VAL A 157 7.18 18.53 18.59
CA VAL A 157 7.36 19.81 19.31
C VAL A 157 8.78 19.99 19.88
N THR A 158 9.43 18.92 20.31
CA THR A 158 10.81 19.03 20.85
C THR A 158 11.82 19.52 19.82
N LYS A 159 11.54 19.36 18.53
CA LYS A 159 12.40 19.84 17.43
C LYS A 159 12.25 21.33 17.15
N SER A 160 11.13 21.95 17.56
CA SER A 160 10.94 23.40 17.42
C SER A 160 11.76 24.21 18.42
N LEU A 161 12.33 23.57 19.44
CA LEU A 161 13.12 24.25 20.47
C LEU A 161 14.49 24.70 19.97
N ASP A 162 15.08 23.92 19.07
CA ASP A 162 16.35 24.21 18.42
C ASP A 162 16.44 23.39 17.13
N VAL A 163 15.95 23.99 16.03
CA VAL A 163 15.94 23.34 14.72
C VAL A 163 17.38 23.09 14.24
N THR A 164 18.28 24.04 14.48
CA THR A 164 19.69 23.94 14.04
C THR A 164 20.45 22.81 14.73
N ALA A 165 20.16 22.53 16.00
CA ALA A 165 20.71 21.38 16.71
C ALA A 165 20.16 20.05 16.18
N HIS A 166 18.98 20.06 15.54
CA HIS A 166 18.47 18.89 14.86
C HIS A 166 18.99 18.77 13.44
N THR A 167 18.94 19.81 12.63
CA THR A 167 19.20 19.75 11.19
C THR A 167 20.67 19.91 10.86
N PHE A 168 21.47 20.51 11.76
CA PHE A 168 22.86 20.92 11.53
C PHE A 168 23.02 21.92 10.38
N HIS A 169 21.93 22.61 10.03
CA HIS A 169 21.91 23.68 9.05
C HIS A 169 21.60 25.02 9.74
N GLU A 170 21.93 26.13 9.07
CA GLU A 170 21.53 27.46 9.51
C GLU A 170 20.00 27.58 9.58
N GLU A 171 19.48 28.27 10.58
CA GLU A 171 18.05 28.30 10.93
C GLU A 171 17.14 28.63 9.74
N GLU A 172 17.51 29.64 8.96
CA GLU A 172 16.72 30.15 7.82
C GLU A 172 17.11 29.54 6.47
N SER A 173 17.89 28.46 6.47
CA SER A 173 18.30 27.79 5.22
C SER A 173 17.31 26.71 4.78
N ASP A 174 17.29 26.39 3.49
CA ASP A 174 16.46 25.31 2.94
C ASP A 174 16.72 23.95 3.64
N GLY A 175 17.95 23.74 4.14
CA GLY A 175 18.33 22.52 4.88
C GLY A 175 17.74 22.42 6.29
N SER A 176 17.18 23.52 6.81
CA SER A 176 16.43 23.51 8.08
C SER A 176 14.94 23.18 7.91
N SER A 177 14.43 23.10 6.67
CA SER A 177 13.07 22.62 6.44
C SER A 177 12.96 21.10 6.65
N CYS A 178 11.97 20.68 7.45
CA CYS A 178 11.72 19.28 7.75
C CYS A 178 11.53 18.44 6.48
N ILE A 179 10.77 18.98 5.51
CA ILE A 179 10.41 18.24 4.29
C ILE A 179 11.54 18.17 3.26
N ALA A 180 12.54 19.05 3.34
CA ALA A 180 13.72 18.98 2.47
C ALA A 180 14.47 17.64 2.66
N CYS A 181 14.57 17.17 3.91
CA CYS A 181 15.25 15.93 4.25
C CYS A 181 14.30 14.73 4.35
N HIS A 182 13.15 14.88 5.00
CA HIS A 182 12.27 13.75 5.34
C HIS A 182 11.26 13.41 4.24
N MET A 183 10.88 14.37 3.39
CA MET A 183 9.93 14.18 2.29
C MET A 183 10.50 14.67 0.95
N PRO A 184 11.73 14.27 0.58
CA PRO A 184 12.40 14.81 -0.60
C PRO A 184 11.57 14.56 -1.86
N THR A 185 11.58 15.51 -2.78
CA THR A 185 10.93 15.31 -4.07
C THR A 185 11.73 14.31 -4.91
N ARG A 186 11.07 13.28 -5.45
CA ARG A 186 11.72 12.22 -6.22
C ARG A 186 11.16 12.16 -7.62
N GLN A 187 12.04 12.08 -8.61
CA GLN A 187 11.70 11.87 -10.02
C GLN A 187 11.10 10.46 -10.20
N HIS A 188 10.02 10.37 -10.96
CA HIS A 188 9.49 9.07 -11.38
C HIS A 188 10.39 8.42 -12.43
N LEU A 189 11.13 7.37 -12.04
CA LEU A 189 12.12 6.71 -12.89
C LEU A 189 11.51 6.18 -14.21
N ALA A 190 10.24 5.74 -14.19
CA ALA A 190 9.55 5.21 -15.37
C ALA A 190 9.34 6.23 -16.50
N ILE A 191 9.38 7.54 -16.22
CA ILE A 191 9.25 8.61 -17.23
C ILE A 191 10.65 9.07 -17.71
N GLY A 192 11.72 8.51 -17.15
CA GLY A 192 13.09 8.95 -17.39
C GLY A 192 13.37 10.32 -16.75
N ASN A 193 14.50 10.93 -17.16
CA ASN A 193 14.97 12.20 -16.60
C ASN A 193 14.78 13.40 -17.55
N GLU A 194 14.24 13.17 -18.75
CA GLU A 194 14.02 14.21 -19.75
C GLU A 194 12.84 15.11 -19.40
N ILE A 195 11.81 14.55 -18.75
CA ILE A 195 10.63 15.28 -18.27
C ILE A 195 10.70 15.33 -16.75
N THR A 196 10.76 16.53 -16.18
CA THR A 196 10.68 16.70 -14.72
C THR A 196 9.27 16.36 -14.25
N TYR A 197 9.13 15.23 -13.57
CA TYR A 197 7.90 14.75 -12.96
C TYR A 197 8.26 14.18 -11.59
N LYS A 198 8.31 15.09 -10.60
CA LYS A 198 8.71 14.78 -9.23
C LYS A 198 7.52 14.83 -8.27
N ARG A 199 7.53 13.97 -7.27
CA ARG A 199 6.57 13.98 -6.15
C ARG A 199 7.29 13.85 -4.82
N SER A 200 6.76 14.48 -3.78
CA SER A 200 7.28 14.35 -2.41
C SER A 200 7.10 12.92 -1.90
N ASP A 201 8.14 12.40 -1.25
CA ASP A 201 8.16 11.05 -0.69
C ASP A 201 7.36 10.98 0.63
N HIS A 202 6.15 10.43 0.58
CA HIS A 202 5.29 10.28 1.76
C HIS A 202 5.67 9.09 2.66
N THR A 203 6.82 8.44 2.45
CA THR A 203 7.37 7.51 3.47
C THR A 203 7.88 8.26 4.70
N VAL A 204 8.10 9.58 4.61
CA VAL A 204 8.59 10.46 5.70
C VAL A 204 9.82 9.86 6.38
N SER A 205 10.75 9.35 5.57
CA SER A 205 11.83 8.49 6.06
C SER A 205 12.95 9.29 6.74
N ILE A 206 13.67 8.66 7.67
CA ILE A 206 14.94 9.21 8.17
C ILE A 206 15.96 9.17 7.01
N PRO A 207 16.64 10.29 6.68
CA PRO A 207 17.64 10.35 5.62
C PRO A 207 18.76 9.35 5.86
N ARG A 208 19.06 8.52 4.85
CA ARG A 208 20.14 7.52 4.88
C ARG A 208 20.87 7.51 3.54
N PRO A 209 21.86 8.38 3.33
CA PRO A 209 22.60 8.50 2.07
C PRO A 209 22.99 7.14 1.44
N ALA A 210 23.69 6.29 2.19
CA ALA A 210 24.14 5.00 1.67
C ALA A 210 22.99 4.03 1.35
N PHE A 211 21.92 4.06 2.16
CA PHE A 211 20.75 3.22 1.91
C PHE A 211 19.99 3.69 0.66
N ASP A 212 19.74 4.99 0.52
CA ASP A 212 19.02 5.58 -0.61
C ASP A 212 19.66 5.18 -1.95
N VAL A 213 20.99 5.31 -2.04
CA VAL A 213 21.78 4.91 -3.22
C VAL A 213 21.67 3.41 -3.47
N SER A 214 21.76 2.58 -2.43
CA SER A 214 21.63 1.13 -2.57
C SER A 214 20.27 0.70 -3.15
N GLN A 215 19.25 1.55 -3.02
CA GLN A 215 17.91 1.34 -3.55
C GLN A 215 17.68 2.02 -4.91
N GLY A 216 18.73 2.64 -5.49
CA GLY A 216 18.69 3.30 -6.79
C GLY A 216 18.16 4.73 -6.77
N PHE A 217 18.14 5.38 -5.60
CA PHE A 217 17.69 6.76 -5.45
C PHE A 217 18.84 7.72 -5.18
N GLU A 218 18.69 8.96 -5.64
CA GLU A 218 19.44 10.11 -5.14
C GLU A 218 19.01 10.38 -3.68
N SER A 219 19.96 10.51 -2.75
CA SER A 219 19.62 10.83 -1.36
C SER A 219 19.10 12.26 -1.21
N ALA A 220 18.38 12.53 -0.12
CA ALA A 220 17.92 13.91 0.17
C ALA A 220 19.10 14.89 0.27
N CYS A 221 20.23 14.43 0.82
CA CYS A 221 21.43 15.24 1.02
C CYS A 221 22.11 15.60 -0.32
N GLN A 222 22.22 14.64 -1.24
CA GLN A 222 22.88 14.82 -2.53
C GLN A 222 22.16 15.86 -3.42
N GLN A 223 20.87 16.11 -3.20
CA GLN A 223 20.09 17.11 -3.94
C GLN A 223 20.58 18.55 -3.71
N CYS A 224 21.24 18.82 -2.57
CA CYS A 224 21.87 20.11 -2.28
C CYS A 224 23.41 20.01 -2.29
N HIS A 225 23.97 18.86 -1.91
CA HIS A 225 25.41 18.62 -1.77
C HIS A 225 25.96 17.73 -2.88
N ALA A 226 25.76 18.14 -4.14
CA ALA A 226 26.16 17.35 -5.31
C ALA A 226 27.68 17.11 -5.42
N ASP A 227 28.48 17.90 -4.71
CA ASP A 227 29.94 17.86 -4.65
C ASP A 227 30.50 16.92 -3.57
N ILE A 228 29.66 16.43 -2.66
CA ILE A 228 30.03 15.50 -1.59
C ILE A 228 29.59 14.10 -2.00
N SER A 229 30.42 13.07 -1.79
CA SER A 229 30.03 11.70 -2.13
C SER A 229 29.06 11.11 -1.10
N GLU A 230 28.13 10.24 -1.54
CA GLU A 230 27.15 9.58 -0.68
C GLU A 230 27.75 8.82 0.53
N PRO A 231 28.90 8.12 0.41
CA PRO A 231 29.57 7.55 1.58
C PRO A 231 30.06 8.60 2.58
N GLN A 232 30.55 9.75 2.10
CA GLN A 232 30.95 10.86 2.97
C GLN A 232 29.73 11.48 3.66
N LEU A 233 28.63 11.69 2.93
CA LEU A 233 27.35 12.15 3.50
C LEU A 233 26.84 11.17 4.56
N GLN A 234 26.94 9.87 4.32
CA GLN A 234 26.59 8.85 5.32
C GLN A 234 27.44 8.98 6.59
N SER A 235 28.76 9.16 6.47
CA SER A 235 29.63 9.38 7.63
C SER A 235 29.29 10.67 8.39
N ILE A 236 28.98 11.76 7.69
CA ILE A 236 28.54 13.01 8.33
C ILE A 236 27.26 12.80 9.16
N VAL A 237 26.27 12.10 8.59
CA VAL A 237 25.03 11.74 9.30
C VAL A 237 25.32 10.90 10.54
N GLU A 238 26.22 9.91 10.44
CA GLU A 238 26.62 9.08 11.58
C GLU A 238 27.36 9.87 12.66
N ASP A 239 28.20 10.84 12.28
CA ASP A 239 28.91 11.71 13.22
C ASP A 239 27.95 12.65 13.96
N TRP A 240 26.94 13.19 13.28
CA TRP A 240 25.95 14.10 13.87
C TRP A 240 24.96 13.41 14.78
N TYR A 241 24.39 12.28 14.34
CA TYR A 241 23.24 11.66 15.02
C TYR A 241 23.60 10.38 15.76
N GLY A 242 24.80 9.82 15.55
CA GLY A 242 25.15 8.49 16.02
C GLY A 242 24.29 7.40 15.36
N PRO A 243 24.06 6.27 16.05
CA PRO A 243 23.21 5.20 15.53
C PRO A 243 21.77 5.68 15.30
N LEU A 244 21.38 5.75 14.03
CA LEU A 244 20.00 6.08 13.64
C LEU A 244 19.02 4.99 14.12
N LYS A 245 17.75 5.37 14.30
CA LYS A 245 16.64 4.41 14.51
C LYS A 245 16.76 3.28 13.48
N PRO A 246 16.70 1.99 13.85
CA PRO A 246 16.82 0.92 12.87
C PRO A 246 15.63 0.92 11.89
N LEU A 247 15.84 0.37 10.69
CA LEU A 247 14.73 0.09 9.77
C LEU A 247 13.73 -0.85 10.45
N ASN A 248 12.44 -0.72 10.09
CA ASN A 248 11.42 -1.65 10.56
C ASN A 248 11.88 -3.10 10.25
N PRO A 249 11.76 -4.05 11.19
CA PRO A 249 12.25 -5.42 11.03
C PRO A 249 11.76 -6.10 9.74
N VAL A 250 10.55 -5.82 9.28
CA VAL A 250 9.99 -6.38 8.03
C VAL A 250 10.81 -5.94 6.82
N ILE A 251 11.17 -4.66 6.75
CA ILE A 251 12.00 -4.09 5.68
C ILE A 251 13.45 -4.59 5.81
N ALA A 252 14.01 -4.52 7.01
CA ALA A 252 15.36 -4.99 7.28
C ALA A 252 15.54 -6.48 6.93
N ASN A 253 14.54 -7.32 7.20
CA ASN A 253 14.55 -8.73 6.86
C ASN A 253 14.55 -8.95 5.35
N ARG A 254 13.83 -8.13 4.57
CA ARG A 254 13.88 -8.24 3.11
C ARG A 254 15.29 -7.98 2.58
N LEU A 255 15.99 -6.99 3.12
CA LEU A 255 17.34 -6.62 2.68
C LEU A 255 18.39 -7.71 2.95
N LYS A 256 18.14 -8.62 3.89
CA LYS A 256 19.03 -9.77 4.17
C LYS A 256 18.94 -10.86 3.10
N ILE A 257 17.87 -10.88 2.29
CA ILE A 257 17.62 -11.93 1.30
C ILE A 257 18.32 -11.63 -0.02
N ASN A 258 19.14 -12.57 -0.46
CA ASN A 258 19.83 -12.55 -1.75
C ASN A 258 19.49 -13.81 -2.57
N GLU A 259 20.04 -13.89 -3.79
CA GLU A 259 19.80 -14.99 -4.73
C GLU A 259 20.19 -16.38 -4.20
N ASN A 260 21.15 -16.43 -3.27
CA ASN A 260 21.69 -17.66 -2.67
C ASN A 260 20.94 -18.10 -1.40
N THR A 261 19.95 -17.32 -0.94
CA THR A 261 19.22 -17.65 0.28
C THR A 261 18.24 -18.80 0.01
N LEU A 262 18.37 -19.90 0.77
CA LEU A 262 17.52 -21.08 0.63
C LEU A 262 16.12 -20.85 1.23
N GLY A 263 15.13 -21.60 0.74
CA GLY A 263 13.73 -21.41 1.11
C GLY A 263 13.45 -21.54 2.62
N GLY A 264 14.08 -22.49 3.30
CA GLY A 264 13.93 -22.66 4.75
C GLY A 264 14.46 -21.46 5.56
N ASP A 265 15.59 -20.90 5.15
CA ASP A 265 16.17 -19.71 5.82
C ASP A 265 15.39 -18.44 5.44
N ALA A 266 14.97 -18.32 4.19
CA ALA A 266 14.09 -17.25 3.75
C ALA A 266 12.77 -17.25 4.53
N ALA A 267 12.18 -18.43 4.80
CA ALA A 267 10.95 -18.53 5.59
C ALA A 267 11.15 -18.05 7.05
N LYS A 268 12.32 -18.34 7.64
CA LYS A 268 12.65 -17.84 8.99
C LYS A 268 12.82 -16.32 9.02
N ILE A 269 13.27 -15.71 7.93
CA ILE A 269 13.54 -14.27 7.86
C ILE A 269 12.30 -13.48 7.40
N LEU A 270 11.62 -13.92 6.35
CA LEU A 270 10.55 -13.17 5.68
C LEU A 270 9.17 -13.38 6.27
N LEU A 271 8.83 -14.62 6.66
CA LEU A 271 7.50 -14.95 7.16
C LEU A 271 7.43 -14.65 8.66
N GLN A 272 7.06 -13.43 8.98
CA GLN A 272 6.98 -12.85 10.33
C GLN A 272 5.58 -12.25 10.54
N PRO A 273 4.56 -13.07 10.84
CA PRO A 273 3.18 -12.61 11.02
C PRO A 273 3.02 -11.69 12.24
N ASP A 274 3.85 -11.84 13.27
CA ASP A 274 3.77 -11.05 14.52
C ASP A 274 4.28 -9.60 14.37
N HIS A 275 5.01 -9.29 13.30
CA HIS A 275 5.38 -7.91 13.02
C HIS A 275 4.18 -7.14 12.44
N PHE A 276 4.19 -5.81 12.60
CA PHE A 276 3.21 -4.94 11.94
C PHE A 276 3.90 -4.05 10.92
N HIS A 277 3.67 -4.37 9.63
CA HIS A 277 3.99 -3.51 8.50
C HIS A 277 3.24 -4.06 7.27
N PRO A 278 1.96 -3.68 7.05
CA PRO A 278 1.09 -4.39 6.11
C PRO A 278 1.63 -4.43 4.67
N MET A 279 2.15 -3.31 4.17
CA MET A 279 2.77 -3.28 2.84
C MET A 279 4.05 -4.14 2.75
N GLY A 280 4.93 -4.04 3.73
CA GLY A 280 6.18 -4.82 3.79
C GLY A 280 5.93 -6.32 3.98
N GLN A 281 4.92 -6.70 4.77
CA GLN A 281 4.54 -8.10 4.95
C GLN A 281 3.95 -8.69 3.69
N PHE A 282 3.08 -7.96 2.99
CA PHE A 282 2.60 -8.37 1.67
C PHE A 282 3.76 -8.54 0.68
N TYR A 283 4.69 -7.58 0.63
CA TYR A 283 5.89 -7.63 -0.23
C TYR A 283 6.77 -8.87 0.08
N ASN A 284 6.99 -9.16 1.35
CA ASN A 284 7.81 -10.30 1.77
C ASN A 284 7.12 -11.64 1.51
N LEU A 285 5.82 -11.73 1.80
CA LEU A 285 5.02 -12.91 1.55
C LEU A 285 4.92 -13.20 0.05
N SER A 286 4.71 -12.17 -0.77
CA SER A 286 4.61 -12.32 -2.23
C SER A 286 5.95 -12.76 -2.83
N TYR A 287 7.06 -12.16 -2.38
CA TYR A 287 8.40 -12.58 -2.77
C TYR A 287 8.65 -14.04 -2.39
N PHE A 288 8.31 -14.43 -1.16
CA PHE A 288 8.51 -15.79 -0.67
C PHE A 288 7.74 -16.82 -1.52
N ILE A 289 6.45 -16.58 -1.75
CA ILE A 289 5.59 -17.47 -2.55
C ILE A 289 6.14 -17.58 -3.98
N LYS A 290 6.41 -16.45 -4.65
CA LYS A 290 6.91 -16.44 -6.03
C LYS A 290 8.26 -17.13 -6.19
N ARG A 291 9.14 -17.02 -5.20
CA ARG A 291 10.53 -17.49 -5.31
C ARG A 291 10.73 -18.93 -4.85
N TYR A 292 10.01 -19.36 -3.82
CA TYR A 292 10.30 -20.60 -3.09
C TYR A 292 9.17 -21.63 -3.12
N LEU A 293 7.96 -21.27 -3.56
CA LEU A 293 6.86 -22.22 -3.70
C LEU A 293 6.61 -22.55 -5.18
N SER A 294 6.14 -23.77 -5.42
CA SER A 294 5.66 -24.23 -6.73
C SER A 294 4.27 -24.87 -6.58
N PRO A 295 3.49 -25.03 -7.66
CA PRO A 295 2.22 -25.72 -7.57
C PRO A 295 2.42 -27.16 -7.07
N GLY A 296 1.64 -27.57 -6.07
CA GLY A 296 1.52 -28.99 -5.70
C GLY A 296 2.76 -29.63 -5.09
N MET A 297 3.50 -28.89 -4.28
CA MET A 297 4.67 -29.40 -3.55
C MET A 297 4.28 -30.61 -2.69
N GLU A 298 4.93 -31.76 -2.91
CA GLU A 298 4.71 -32.96 -2.10
C GLU A 298 5.17 -32.76 -0.65
N TYR A 299 6.27 -32.02 -0.48
CA TYR A 299 6.80 -31.65 0.82
C TYR A 299 6.94 -30.13 0.94
N LEU A 300 6.31 -29.57 1.97
CA LEU A 300 6.54 -28.22 2.44
C LEU A 300 6.72 -28.27 3.95
N ASP A 301 7.78 -27.63 4.46
CA ASP A 301 8.09 -27.65 5.89
C ASP A 301 6.90 -27.15 6.71
N THR A 302 6.55 -27.89 7.77
CA THR A 302 5.39 -27.59 8.62
C THR A 302 5.46 -26.18 9.21
N SER A 303 6.64 -25.66 9.52
CA SER A 303 6.80 -24.29 10.02
C SER A 303 6.42 -23.23 8.98
N ILE A 304 6.61 -23.51 7.69
CA ILE A 304 6.17 -22.62 6.61
C ILE A 304 4.65 -22.66 6.51
N ILE A 305 4.06 -23.86 6.56
CA ILE A 305 2.60 -24.04 6.52
C ILE A 305 1.94 -23.28 7.67
N GLU A 306 2.41 -23.42 8.91
CA GLU A 306 1.81 -22.75 10.06
C GLU A 306 1.93 -21.23 9.94
N LYS A 307 3.07 -20.70 9.51
CA LYS A 307 3.21 -19.26 9.26
C LYS A 307 2.27 -18.74 8.16
N LEU A 308 2.06 -19.51 7.10
CA LEU A 308 1.07 -19.16 6.08
C LEU A 308 -0.35 -19.20 6.65
N LYS A 309 -0.68 -20.13 7.55
CA LYS A 309 -1.98 -20.15 8.26
C LYS A 309 -2.14 -18.96 9.20
N ASP A 310 -1.07 -18.46 9.81
CA ASP A 310 -1.12 -17.25 10.63
C ASP A 310 -1.45 -16.03 9.75
N TYR A 311 -0.78 -15.88 8.60
CA TYR A 311 -1.14 -14.84 7.63
C TYR A 311 -2.55 -15.01 7.05
N ALA A 312 -3.04 -16.25 6.90
CA ALA A 312 -4.40 -16.56 6.48
C ALA A 312 -5.47 -16.07 7.48
N ARG A 313 -5.07 -15.79 8.73
CA ARG A 313 -5.95 -15.24 9.78
C ARG A 313 -5.70 -13.76 10.07
N TYR A 314 -4.82 -13.13 9.31
CA TYR A 314 -4.45 -11.73 9.47
C TYR A 314 -5.65 -10.80 9.19
N GLU A 315 -5.68 -9.62 9.81
CA GLU A 315 -6.80 -8.68 9.60
C GLU A 315 -6.79 -8.08 8.18
N ASP A 316 -5.60 -7.79 7.65
CA ASP A 316 -5.43 -7.25 6.30
C ASP A 316 -5.89 -8.25 5.23
N ILE A 317 -6.94 -7.86 4.49
CA ILE A 317 -7.60 -8.72 3.51
C ILE A 317 -6.71 -9.11 2.33
N ASP A 318 -5.76 -8.25 1.94
CA ASP A 318 -4.83 -8.54 0.85
C ASP A 318 -3.79 -9.59 1.30
N ILE A 319 -3.22 -9.44 2.50
CA ILE A 319 -2.28 -10.41 3.07
C ILE A 319 -2.96 -11.76 3.27
N LYS A 320 -4.18 -11.75 3.80
CA LYS A 320 -5.01 -12.95 3.98
C LYS A 320 -5.24 -13.68 2.66
N ALA A 321 -5.69 -12.98 1.63
CA ALA A 321 -5.94 -13.58 0.32
C ALA A 321 -4.65 -14.12 -0.32
N LEU A 322 -3.52 -13.44 -0.13
CA LEU A 322 -2.22 -13.91 -0.61
C LEU A 322 -1.75 -15.17 0.12
N ALA A 323 -2.01 -15.28 1.43
CA ALA A 323 -1.73 -16.50 2.19
C ALA A 323 -2.63 -17.67 1.76
N TYR A 324 -3.92 -17.42 1.52
CA TYR A 324 -4.83 -18.42 0.94
C TYR A 324 -4.33 -18.89 -0.42
N ALA A 325 -3.94 -17.96 -1.28
CA ALA A 325 -3.35 -18.27 -2.58
C ALA A 325 -2.09 -19.12 -2.44
N GLY A 326 -1.15 -18.74 -1.56
CA GLY A 326 0.09 -19.49 -1.32
C GLY A 326 -0.16 -20.92 -0.82
N LEU A 327 -1.09 -21.10 0.13
CA LEU A 327 -1.49 -22.41 0.64
C LEU A 327 -2.19 -23.25 -0.44
N HIS A 328 -3.15 -22.65 -1.16
CA HIS A 328 -3.87 -23.35 -2.22
C HIS A 328 -2.92 -23.79 -3.33
N TYR A 329 -2.13 -22.85 -3.84
CA TYR A 329 -1.12 -23.06 -4.86
C TYR A 329 -0.13 -24.16 -4.49
N SER A 330 0.52 -24.05 -3.33
CA SER A 330 1.61 -24.95 -2.97
C SER A 330 1.14 -26.31 -2.45
N GLN A 331 -0.08 -26.41 -1.93
CA GLN A 331 -0.57 -27.59 -1.19
C GLN A 331 -1.96 -28.05 -1.65
N TYR A 332 -2.38 -27.79 -2.90
CA TYR A 332 -3.70 -28.23 -3.41
C TYR A 332 -3.91 -29.75 -3.40
N ASN A 333 -2.89 -30.59 -3.18
CA ASN A 333 -3.08 -32.03 -3.00
C ASN A 333 -3.20 -32.45 -1.53
N ASN A 334 -2.99 -31.53 -0.58
CA ASN A 334 -3.00 -31.81 0.85
C ASN A 334 -4.44 -31.66 1.42
N PRO A 335 -5.09 -32.76 1.87
CA PRO A 335 -6.48 -32.71 2.35
C PRO A 335 -6.65 -31.82 3.59
N GLN A 336 -5.63 -31.73 4.45
CA GLN A 336 -5.69 -30.90 5.65
C GLN A 336 -5.70 -29.42 5.30
N ILE A 337 -4.93 -29.01 4.28
CA ILE A 337 -4.91 -27.63 3.80
C ILE A 337 -6.22 -27.28 3.09
N LYS A 338 -6.78 -28.18 2.28
CA LYS A 338 -8.12 -27.98 1.71
C LYS A 338 -9.17 -27.75 2.79
N GLN A 339 -9.20 -28.61 3.80
CA GLN A 339 -10.16 -28.49 4.89
C GLN A 339 -9.97 -27.20 5.69
N PHE A 340 -8.71 -26.80 5.91
CA PHE A 340 -8.38 -25.52 6.54
C PHE A 340 -8.96 -24.34 5.73
N LEU A 341 -8.65 -24.25 4.43
CA LEU A 341 -9.12 -23.15 3.58
C LEU A 341 -10.65 -23.09 3.52
N VAL A 342 -11.34 -24.23 3.43
CA VAL A 342 -12.81 -24.28 3.47
C VAL A 342 -13.37 -23.74 4.79
N ASN A 343 -12.72 -24.03 5.93
CA ASN A 343 -13.15 -23.53 7.23
C ASN A 343 -12.89 -22.03 7.38
N GLU A 344 -11.74 -21.55 6.90
CA GLU A 344 -11.41 -20.12 6.93
C GLU A 344 -12.35 -19.31 6.03
N VAL A 345 -12.69 -19.80 4.83
CA VAL A 345 -13.68 -19.14 3.97
C VAL A 345 -15.04 -19.01 4.66
N LYS A 346 -15.50 -20.07 5.35
CA LYS A 346 -16.76 -20.04 6.12
C LYS A 346 -16.75 -19.02 7.27
N SER A 347 -15.57 -18.59 7.75
CA SER A 347 -15.44 -17.61 8.83
C SER A 347 -15.37 -16.16 8.33
N LEU A 348 -15.22 -15.93 7.02
CA LEU A 348 -15.07 -14.59 6.43
C LEU A 348 -16.31 -13.70 6.51
N ASN A 349 -17.49 -14.30 6.73
CA ASN A 349 -18.77 -13.58 6.78
C ASN A 349 -18.90 -12.62 5.56
N GLY A 350 -19.19 -11.33 5.79
CA GLY A 350 -19.37 -10.32 4.74
C GLY A 350 -18.14 -10.00 3.89
N SER A 351 -16.95 -10.55 4.21
CA SER A 351 -15.71 -10.32 3.44
C SER A 351 -15.38 -11.45 2.45
N GLU A 352 -16.20 -12.51 2.36
CA GLU A 352 -15.92 -13.70 1.54
C GLU A 352 -15.64 -13.35 0.08
N GLU A 353 -16.53 -12.57 -0.55
CA GLU A 353 -16.37 -12.20 -1.97
C GLU A 353 -15.07 -11.42 -2.20
N ALA A 354 -14.80 -10.42 -1.36
CA ALA A 354 -13.63 -9.57 -1.47
C ALA A 354 -12.31 -10.37 -1.31
N VAL A 355 -12.26 -11.36 -0.41
CA VAL A 355 -11.11 -12.27 -0.27
C VAL A 355 -10.98 -13.19 -1.47
N ARG A 356 -12.08 -13.83 -1.90
CA ARG A 356 -12.07 -14.78 -3.03
C ARG A 356 -11.63 -14.12 -4.33
N ARG A 357 -12.10 -12.90 -4.61
CA ARG A 357 -11.69 -12.13 -5.79
C ARG A 357 -10.18 -11.93 -5.83
N ARG A 358 -9.58 -11.48 -4.72
CA ARG A 358 -8.13 -11.34 -4.60
C ARG A 358 -7.41 -12.67 -4.77
N TRP A 359 -7.87 -13.70 -4.07
CA TRP A 359 -7.27 -15.03 -4.11
C TRP A 359 -7.26 -15.61 -5.53
N GLY A 360 -8.40 -15.58 -6.23
CA GLY A 360 -8.49 -16.04 -7.61
C GLY A 360 -7.59 -15.25 -8.56
N LEU A 361 -7.55 -13.92 -8.45
CA LEU A 361 -6.67 -13.08 -9.26
C LEU A 361 -5.17 -13.35 -9.02
N ILE A 362 -4.77 -13.65 -7.77
CA ILE A 362 -3.38 -14.02 -7.46
C ILE A 362 -3.01 -15.34 -8.14
N LEU A 363 -3.91 -16.33 -8.12
CA LEU A 363 -3.68 -17.62 -8.78
C LEU A 363 -3.65 -17.48 -10.31
N ASP A 364 -4.55 -16.67 -10.88
CA ASP A 364 -4.54 -16.34 -12.32
C ASP A 364 -3.24 -15.64 -12.73
N TYR A 365 -2.75 -14.70 -11.90
CA TYR A 365 -1.47 -14.06 -12.11
C TYR A 365 -0.31 -15.07 -12.12
N PHE A 366 -0.27 -16.01 -11.17
CA PHE A 366 0.75 -17.07 -11.18
C PHE A 366 0.66 -17.93 -12.45
N GLY A 367 -0.55 -18.26 -12.90
CA GLY A 367 -0.77 -18.96 -14.17
C GLY A 367 -0.23 -18.17 -15.36
N SER A 368 -0.48 -16.86 -15.40
CA SER A 368 0.02 -15.95 -16.44
C SER A 368 1.54 -15.87 -16.46
N VAL A 369 2.18 -15.81 -15.29
CA VAL A 369 3.65 -15.82 -15.18
C VAL A 369 4.23 -17.11 -15.77
N TYR A 370 3.69 -18.28 -15.41
CA TYR A 370 4.15 -19.55 -15.95
C TYR A 370 3.88 -19.71 -17.45
N PHE A 371 2.73 -19.22 -17.91
CA PHE A 371 2.38 -19.24 -19.32
C PHE A 371 3.38 -18.44 -20.15
N LEU A 372 3.72 -17.22 -19.69
CA LEU A 372 4.70 -16.35 -20.34
C LEU A 372 6.12 -16.91 -20.27
N SER A 373 6.47 -17.68 -19.23
CA SER A 373 7.76 -18.37 -19.14
C SER A 373 7.81 -19.71 -19.91
N GLY A 374 6.70 -20.13 -20.52
CA GLY A 374 6.61 -21.36 -21.32
C GLY A 374 6.27 -22.65 -20.52
N ASP A 375 6.03 -22.56 -19.22
CA ASP A 375 5.65 -23.71 -18.38
C ASP A 375 4.12 -23.92 -18.41
N ARG A 376 3.64 -24.52 -19.51
CA ARG A 376 2.21 -24.71 -19.78
C ARG A 376 1.51 -25.58 -18.75
N GLU A 377 2.18 -26.59 -18.22
CA GLU A 377 1.63 -27.50 -17.21
C GLU A 377 1.34 -26.76 -15.90
N LYS A 378 2.32 -26.02 -15.36
CA LYS A 378 2.09 -25.23 -14.15
C LYS A 378 1.10 -24.10 -14.37
N ALA A 379 1.12 -23.47 -15.55
CA ALA A 379 0.15 -22.46 -15.90
C ALA A 379 -1.28 -23.01 -15.84
N LYS A 380 -1.52 -24.18 -16.43
CA LYS A 380 -2.81 -24.87 -16.39
C LYS A 380 -3.26 -25.14 -14.96
N ILE A 381 -2.39 -25.71 -14.12
CA ILE A 381 -2.72 -25.96 -12.71
C ILE A 381 -3.17 -24.66 -12.03
N CYS A 382 -2.42 -23.56 -12.21
CA CYS A 382 -2.77 -22.30 -11.56
C CYS A 382 -4.14 -21.74 -12.02
N TYR A 383 -4.44 -21.81 -13.32
CA TYR A 383 -5.75 -21.37 -13.84
C TYR A 383 -6.89 -22.27 -13.38
N GLU A 384 -6.67 -23.58 -13.25
CA GLU A 384 -7.66 -24.52 -12.67
C GLU A 384 -7.95 -24.15 -11.21
N LEU A 385 -6.91 -23.95 -10.39
CA LEU A 385 -7.07 -23.51 -9.00
C LEU A 385 -7.75 -22.13 -8.90
N ALA A 386 -7.47 -21.22 -9.83
CA ALA A 386 -8.13 -19.91 -9.89
C ALA A 386 -9.63 -20.07 -10.20
N SER A 387 -9.98 -20.96 -11.13
CA SER A 387 -11.35 -21.29 -11.51
C SER A 387 -12.12 -21.98 -10.38
N GLU A 388 -11.47 -22.76 -9.51
CA GLU A 388 -12.09 -23.31 -8.30
C GLU A 388 -12.52 -22.20 -7.32
N VAL A 389 -11.78 -21.09 -7.27
CA VAL A 389 -12.07 -19.95 -6.38
C VAL A 389 -13.11 -19.00 -6.99
N LEU A 390 -12.99 -18.75 -8.29
CA LEU A 390 -13.83 -17.84 -9.10
C LEU A 390 -14.32 -18.56 -10.38
N PRO A 391 -15.35 -19.43 -10.28
CA PRO A 391 -15.77 -20.27 -11.40
C PRO A 391 -16.42 -19.49 -12.55
N ASP A 392 -17.05 -18.34 -12.24
CA ASP A 392 -17.77 -17.52 -13.22
C ASP A 392 -16.93 -16.37 -13.79
N ASP A 393 -15.62 -16.33 -13.51
CA ASP A 393 -14.74 -15.29 -14.03
C ASP A 393 -14.36 -15.56 -15.49
N GLU A 394 -14.74 -14.64 -16.38
CA GLU A 394 -14.53 -14.78 -17.82
C GLU A 394 -13.05 -14.74 -18.21
N THR A 395 -12.23 -13.95 -17.51
CA THR A 395 -10.80 -13.81 -17.79
C THR A 395 -10.07 -15.10 -17.44
N ILE A 396 -10.33 -15.64 -16.25
CA ILE A 396 -9.76 -16.92 -15.80
C ILE A 396 -10.19 -18.05 -16.75
N SER A 397 -11.47 -18.08 -17.13
CA SER A 397 -12.00 -19.06 -18.09
C SER A 397 -11.34 -18.98 -19.46
N SER A 398 -11.06 -17.76 -19.94
CA SER A 398 -10.37 -17.50 -21.20
C SER A 398 -8.91 -17.95 -21.14
N ASN A 399 -8.21 -17.61 -20.05
CA ASN A 399 -6.82 -18.01 -19.81
C ASN A 399 -6.67 -19.55 -19.75
N LEU A 400 -7.60 -20.22 -19.07
CA LEU A 400 -7.63 -21.69 -18.99
C LEU A 400 -7.84 -22.35 -20.36
N LYS A 401 -8.74 -21.82 -21.20
CA LYS A 401 -8.91 -22.31 -22.58
C LYS A 401 -7.65 -22.10 -23.41
N ARG A 402 -7.00 -20.93 -23.27
CA ARG A 402 -5.78 -20.56 -24.01
C ARG A 402 -4.58 -21.42 -23.67
N VAL A 403 -4.46 -21.91 -22.43
CA VAL A 403 -3.34 -22.80 -22.06
C VAL A 403 -3.56 -24.23 -22.56
N GLN A 404 -4.82 -24.65 -22.73
CA GLN A 404 -5.22 -25.98 -23.21
C GLN A 404 -5.15 -26.13 -24.73
N SER A 405 -5.22 -25.01 -25.47
CA SER A 405 -4.92 -24.93 -26.91
C SER A 405 -3.43 -24.83 -27.16
#